data_AF-A0A2S2N626-F1
#
_entry.id   AF-A0A2S2N626-F1
#
_cell.length_a   1.000
_cell.length_b   1.000
_cell.length_c   1.000
_cell.angle_alpha   90.00
_cell.angle_beta   90.00
_cell.angle_gamma   90.00
#
_symmetry.space_group_name_H-M   'P 1'
#
loop_
_entity.id
_entity.type
_entity.pdbx_description
1 polymer ?
#
loop_
_entity_poly.entity_id
_entity_poly.type
_entity_poly.pdbx_seq_one_letter_code
_entity_poly.pdbx_strand_id
1 'polypeptide(L)'
;LEGQPIIPELAARGVIQQLFPLHEQRILKRLMKSWVQAVCEAQPLDDICDYFGVKIAMYFAWLGFYTSAMVYPAVFGSILYTFTDSDQTSQDISCVVFAIFNVVWATLFLEEWKRRGAEFAYKWGTLDTPAESLEEPRPQFRGTRRISPVTSAEEFYYP
;
A
#
# COMPACT_ATOMS: atom_id res chain seq x y z
N LEU A 1 -33.35 -0.44 -12.31
CA LEU A 1 -32.21 -0.07 -13.17
C LEU A 1 -31.91 1.42 -13.08
N GLU A 2 -32.88 2.29 -12.79
CA GLU A 2 -32.60 3.70 -12.50
C GLU A 2 -31.70 3.84 -11.27
N GLY A 3 -30.57 4.55 -11.43
CA GLY A 3 -29.60 4.88 -10.39
C GLY A 3 -28.49 3.86 -10.11
N GLN A 4 -28.46 2.70 -10.78
CA GLN A 4 -27.42 1.68 -10.57
C GLN A 4 -26.36 1.70 -11.68
N PRO A 5 -25.07 1.46 -11.34
CA PRO A 5 -24.01 1.38 -12.35
C PRO A 5 -24.24 0.17 -13.25
N ILE A 6 -24.25 0.40 -14.58
CA ILE A 6 -24.62 -0.60 -15.59
C ILE A 6 -23.58 -1.72 -15.67
N ILE A 7 -22.29 -1.35 -15.68
CA ILE A 7 -21.19 -2.30 -15.90
C ILE A 7 -21.14 -3.37 -14.80
N PRO A 8 -21.17 -3.01 -13.49
CA PRO A 8 -21.09 -4.01 -12.44
C PRO A 8 -22.34 -4.89 -12.34
N GLU A 9 -23.53 -4.38 -12.68
CA GLU A 9 -24.76 -5.18 -12.78
C GLU A 9 -24.68 -6.21 -13.91
N LEU A 10 -24.21 -5.81 -15.09
CA LEU A 10 -24.05 -6.74 -16.22
C LEU A 10 -22.99 -7.80 -15.96
N ALA A 11 -21.92 -7.45 -15.24
CA ALA A 11 -20.92 -8.42 -14.77
C ALA A 11 -21.51 -9.39 -13.74
N ALA A 12 -22.26 -8.89 -12.75
CA ALA A 12 -22.91 -9.73 -11.73
C ALA A 12 -23.94 -10.71 -12.31
N ARG A 13 -24.61 -10.33 -13.41
CA ARG A 13 -25.56 -11.19 -14.14
C ARG A 13 -24.90 -12.18 -15.09
N GLY A 14 -23.56 -12.16 -15.22
CA GLY A 14 -22.82 -13.04 -16.12
C GLY A 14 -22.96 -12.70 -17.61
N VAL A 15 -23.49 -11.52 -17.95
CA VAL A 15 -23.55 -11.02 -19.34
C VAL A 15 -22.16 -10.58 -19.79
N ILE A 16 -21.44 -9.87 -18.91
CA ILE A 16 -20.03 -9.53 -19.09
C ILE A 16 -19.20 -10.54 -18.28
N GLN A 17 -18.26 -11.22 -18.94
CA GLN A 17 -17.37 -12.16 -18.24
C GLN A 17 -16.29 -11.43 -17.45
N GLN A 18 -15.54 -10.53 -18.09
CA GLN A 18 -14.39 -9.84 -17.52
C GLN A 18 -14.17 -8.48 -18.21
N LEU A 19 -13.65 -7.50 -17.47
CA LEU A 19 -13.25 -6.20 -17.98
C LEU A 19 -11.86 -5.89 -17.41
N PHE A 20 -10.87 -5.69 -18.28
CA PHE A 20 -9.51 -5.35 -17.88
C PHE A 20 -8.91 -4.33 -18.86
N PRO A 21 -8.07 -3.40 -18.36
CA PRO A 21 -7.34 -2.49 -19.23
C PRO A 21 -6.26 -3.24 -20.01
N LEU A 22 -5.97 -2.78 -21.24
CA LEU A 22 -4.86 -3.31 -22.04
C LEU A 22 -3.55 -2.62 -21.65
N HIS A 23 -2.48 -3.41 -21.53
CA HIS A 23 -1.15 -2.89 -21.21
C HIS A 23 -0.46 -2.26 -22.42
N GLU A 24 0.10 -1.06 -22.23
CA GLU A 24 1.04 -0.49 -23.19
C GLU A 24 2.46 -1.06 -22.98
N GLN A 25 2.87 -1.93 -23.90
CA GLN A 25 4.12 -2.68 -23.83
C GLN A 25 5.38 -1.80 -23.85
N ARG A 26 5.31 -0.60 -24.44
CA ARG A 26 6.46 0.32 -24.55
C ARG A 26 6.85 0.88 -23.18
N ILE A 27 5.86 1.37 -22.43
CA ILE A 27 6.07 1.91 -21.07
C ILE A 27 6.51 0.79 -20.14
N LEU A 28 5.87 -0.38 -20.22
CA LEU A 28 6.21 -1.54 -19.38
C LEU A 28 7.68 -1.98 -19.59
N LYS A 29 8.15 -2.05 -20.83
CA LYS A 29 9.56 -2.39 -21.14
C LYS A 29 10.54 -1.35 -20.60
N ARG A 30 10.19 -0.06 -20.69
CA ARG A 30 11.00 1.03 -20.12
C ARG A 30 11.09 0.89 -18.60
N LEU A 31 9.94 0.72 -17.94
CA LEU A 31 9.85 0.56 -16.50
C LEU A 31 10.61 -0.69 -16.03
N MET A 32 10.48 -1.81 -16.73
CA MET A 32 11.22 -3.03 -16.39
C MET A 32 12.74 -2.83 -16.47
N LYS A 33 13.23 -2.07 -17.46
CA LYS A 33 14.65 -1.78 -17.61
C LYS A 33 15.16 -0.80 -16.55
N SER A 34 14.42 0.27 -16.25
CA SER A 34 14.85 1.31 -15.30
C SER A 34 14.64 0.94 -13.85
N TRP A 35 13.68 0.08 -13.53
CA TRP A 35 13.33 -0.26 -12.15
C TRP A 35 13.72 -1.68 -11.76
N VAL A 36 13.32 -2.69 -12.55
CA VAL A 36 13.50 -4.11 -12.15
C VAL A 36 14.92 -4.59 -12.39
N GLN A 37 15.53 -4.15 -13.49
CA GLN A 37 16.91 -4.52 -13.85
C GLN A 37 17.97 -3.63 -13.18
N ALA A 38 17.56 -2.48 -12.66
CA ALA A 38 18.45 -1.59 -11.92
C ALA A 38 18.63 -2.10 -10.49
N VAL A 39 19.83 -2.54 -10.16
CA VAL A 39 20.17 -3.03 -8.82
C VAL A 39 20.60 -1.83 -7.97
N CYS A 40 20.01 -1.68 -6.78
CA CYS A 40 20.32 -0.62 -5.81
C CYS A 40 20.04 0.82 -6.27
N GLU A 41 19.26 1.02 -7.33
CA GLU A 41 18.73 2.36 -7.65
C GLU A 41 17.45 2.66 -6.86
N ALA A 42 17.19 3.94 -6.63
CA ALA A 42 15.95 4.39 -6.02
C ALA A 42 14.76 4.03 -6.93
N GLN A 43 13.70 3.47 -6.34
CA GLN A 43 12.52 3.07 -7.12
C GLN A 43 11.82 4.30 -7.71
N PRO A 44 11.49 4.31 -9.02
CA PRO A 44 10.78 5.41 -9.67
C PRO A 44 9.28 5.35 -9.34
N LEU A 45 8.91 5.76 -8.13
CA LEU A 45 7.53 5.62 -7.61
C LEU A 45 6.51 6.45 -8.40
N ASP A 46 6.90 7.60 -8.94
CA ASP A 46 6.00 8.46 -9.72
C ASP A 46 5.64 7.79 -11.06
N ASP A 47 6.61 7.20 -11.77
CA ASP A 47 6.35 6.48 -13.03
C ASP A 47 5.45 5.25 -12.81
N ILE A 48 5.61 4.57 -11.66
CA ILE A 48 4.74 3.45 -11.26
C ILE A 48 3.33 3.96 -10.99
N CYS A 49 3.20 5.11 -10.31
CA CYS A 49 1.92 5.75 -10.03
C CYS A 49 1.20 6.16 -11.32
N ASP A 50 1.90 6.75 -12.27
CA ASP A 50 1.31 7.20 -13.53
C ASP A 50 0.82 6.03 -14.39
N TYR A 51 1.48 4.87 -14.35
CA TYR A 51 1.11 3.71 -15.17
C TYR A 51 0.13 2.75 -14.49
N PHE A 52 0.32 2.44 -13.19
CA PHE A 52 -0.48 1.46 -12.45
C PHE A 52 -1.48 2.09 -11.48
N GLY A 53 -1.40 3.40 -11.26
CA GLY A 53 -2.22 4.12 -10.30
C GLY A 53 -1.66 4.10 -8.88
N VAL A 54 -2.24 4.97 -8.06
CA VAL A 54 -1.79 5.29 -6.70
C VAL A 54 -1.76 4.06 -5.79
N LYS A 55 -2.75 3.17 -5.88
CA LYS A 55 -2.85 1.98 -5.01
C LYS A 55 -1.66 1.04 -5.18
N ILE A 56 -1.25 0.78 -6.42
CA ILE A 56 -0.13 -0.10 -6.74
C ILE A 56 1.19 0.60 -6.41
N ALA A 57 1.31 1.90 -6.71
CA ALA A 57 2.50 2.68 -6.36
C ALA A 57 2.73 2.77 -4.85
N MET A 58 1.66 2.95 -4.05
CA MET A 58 1.75 2.96 -2.59
C MET A 58 2.25 1.62 -2.03
N TYR A 59 1.81 0.50 -2.62
CA TYR A 59 2.32 -0.82 -2.26
C TYR A 59 3.83 -0.94 -2.52
N PHE A 60 4.31 -0.52 -3.70
CA PHE A 60 5.74 -0.58 -4.01
C PHE A 60 6.55 0.41 -3.17
N ALA A 61 6.02 1.60 -2.88
CA ALA A 61 6.62 2.55 -1.94
C ALA A 61 6.80 1.93 -0.55
N TRP A 62 5.78 1.25 -0.04
CA TRP A 62 5.85 0.52 1.24
C TRP A 62 6.90 -0.58 1.20
N LEU A 63 6.92 -1.38 0.12
CA LEU A 63 7.86 -2.47 -0.05
C LEU A 63 9.32 -1.97 -0.10
N GLY A 64 9.58 -0.91 -0.85
CA GLY A 64 10.90 -0.27 -0.92
C GLY A 64 11.34 0.29 0.43
N PHE A 65 10.43 0.94 1.15
CA PHE A 65 10.68 1.42 2.51
C PHE A 65 10.99 0.28 3.49
N TYR A 66 10.17 -0.79 3.48
CA TYR A 66 10.34 -1.95 4.34
C TYR A 66 11.68 -2.67 4.11
N THR A 67 12.01 -2.94 2.84
CA THR A 67 13.27 -3.61 2.48
C THR A 67 14.50 -2.79 2.85
N SER A 68 14.44 -1.47 2.68
CA SER A 68 15.50 -0.56 3.12
C SER A 68 15.61 -0.53 4.66
N ALA A 69 14.48 -0.49 5.37
CA ALA A 69 14.46 -0.45 6.82
C ALA A 69 14.90 -1.76 7.49
N MET A 70 14.75 -2.91 6.80
CA MET A 70 15.23 -4.22 7.27
C MET A 70 16.76 -4.33 7.34
N VAL A 71 17.49 -3.48 6.64
CA VAL A 71 18.95 -3.45 6.70
C VAL A 71 19.44 -3.11 8.13
N TYR A 72 18.75 -2.21 8.85
CA TYR A 72 19.12 -1.84 10.21
C TYR A 72 19.09 -3.01 11.21
N PRO A 73 17.98 -3.75 11.38
CA PRO A 73 17.94 -4.91 12.26
C PRO A 73 18.83 -6.06 11.77
N ALA A 74 19.00 -6.22 10.46
CA ALA A 74 19.91 -7.23 9.92
C ALA A 74 21.36 -6.98 10.36
N VAL A 75 21.86 -5.75 10.16
CA VAL A 75 23.24 -5.39 10.56
C VAL A 75 23.41 -5.45 12.07
N PHE A 76 22.46 -4.89 12.84
CA PHE A 76 22.54 -4.90 14.30
C PHE A 76 22.49 -6.33 14.87
N GLY A 77 21.58 -7.17 14.36
CA GLY A 77 21.46 -8.57 14.74
C GLY A 77 22.72 -9.38 14.39
N SER A 78 23.31 -9.18 13.21
CA SER A 78 24.56 -9.84 12.84
C SER A 78 25.72 -9.48 13.76
N ILE A 79 25.81 -8.21 14.18
CA ILE A 79 26.83 -7.77 15.15
C ILE A 79 26.62 -8.48 16.49
N LEU A 80 25.41 -8.45 17.05
CA LEU A 80 25.10 -9.10 18.33
C LEU A 80 25.31 -10.62 18.30
N TYR A 81 25.03 -11.26 17.16
CA TYR A 81 25.26 -12.69 16.98
C TYR A 81 26.73 -13.07 17.19
N THR A 82 27.68 -12.27 16.68
CA THR A 82 29.12 -12.51 16.90
C THR A 82 29.56 -12.37 18.36
N PHE A 83 28.91 -11.49 19.13
CA PHE A 83 29.22 -11.31 20.55
C PHE A 83 28.63 -12.40 21.44
N THR A 84 27.52 -13.01 21.02
CA THR A 84 26.80 -14.03 21.79
C THR A 84 27.63 -15.31 21.97
N ASP A 85 28.57 -15.60 21.07
CA ASP A 85 29.39 -16.83 21.10
C ASP A 85 30.44 -16.86 22.23
N SER A 86 30.53 -15.80 23.03
CA SER A 86 31.61 -15.61 24.01
C SER A 86 31.30 -16.22 25.39
N ASP A 87 30.07 -16.07 25.92
CA ASP A 87 29.70 -16.51 27.30
C ASP A 87 28.17 -16.51 27.54
N GLN A 88 27.67 -17.31 28.49
CA GLN A 88 26.23 -17.35 28.85
C GLN A 88 25.68 -16.00 29.35
N THR A 89 26.49 -15.24 30.09
CA THR A 89 26.13 -13.89 30.55
C THR A 89 26.04 -12.89 29.39
N SER A 90 26.87 -13.06 28.36
CA SER A 90 26.84 -12.22 27.16
C SER A 90 25.60 -12.47 26.30
N GLN A 91 25.07 -13.70 26.31
CA GLN A 91 23.85 -14.08 25.61
C GLN A 91 22.61 -13.40 26.22
N ASP A 92 22.48 -13.44 27.55
CA ASP A 92 21.33 -12.84 28.25
C ASP A 92 21.29 -11.32 28.04
N ILE A 93 22.46 -10.66 28.13
CA ILE A 93 22.58 -9.22 27.88
C ILE A 93 22.24 -8.90 26.41
N SER A 94 22.76 -9.68 25.45
CA SER A 94 22.49 -9.48 24.03
C SER A 94 21.00 -9.64 23.70
N CYS A 95 20.30 -10.58 24.34
CA CYS A 95 18.86 -10.78 24.18
C CYS A 95 18.06 -9.56 24.64
N VAL A 96 18.37 -9.02 25.83
CA VAL A 96 17.69 -7.82 26.37
C VAL A 96 17.94 -6.60 25.49
N VAL A 97 19.19 -6.40 25.05
CA VAL A 97 19.57 -5.31 24.15
C VAL A 97 18.83 -5.43 22.81
N PHE A 98 18.77 -6.62 22.23
CA PHE A 98 18.05 -6.88 20.99
C PHE A 98 16.54 -6.62 21.14
N ALA A 99 15.92 -7.04 22.25
CA ALA A 99 14.50 -6.82 22.50
C ALA A 99 14.16 -5.32 22.58
N ILE A 100 14.94 -4.54 23.34
CA ILE A 100 14.76 -3.08 23.45
C ILE A 100 14.93 -2.42 22.08
N PHE A 101 15.97 -2.81 21.33
CA PHE A 101 16.20 -2.31 19.98
C PHE A 101 15.01 -2.61 19.04
N ASN A 102 14.46 -3.83 19.05
CA ASN A 102 13.33 -4.18 18.18
C ASN A 102 12.08 -3.34 18.48
N VAL A 103 11.79 -3.08 19.76
CA VAL A 103 10.63 -2.24 20.15
C VAL A 103 10.83 -0.80 19.66
N VAL A 104 12.02 -0.23 19.86
CA VAL A 104 12.33 1.13 19.41
C VAL A 104 12.32 1.20 17.88
N TRP A 105 12.95 0.25 17.21
CA TRP A 105 13.00 0.20 15.75
C TRP A 105 11.61 0.03 15.14
N ALA A 106 10.78 -0.87 15.66
CA ALA A 106 9.43 -1.10 15.14
C ALA A 106 8.52 0.13 15.32
N THR A 107 8.63 0.82 16.46
CA THR A 107 7.85 2.06 16.68
C THR A 107 8.29 3.17 15.72
N LEU A 108 9.60 3.40 15.58
CA LEU A 108 10.13 4.38 14.62
C LEU A 108 9.74 4.02 13.18
N PHE A 109 9.86 2.75 12.78
CA PHE A 109 9.50 2.27 11.45
C PHE A 109 8.03 2.58 11.10
N LEU A 110 7.11 2.30 12.02
CA LEU A 110 5.68 2.54 11.80
C LEU A 110 5.36 4.03 11.74
N GLU A 111 5.93 4.84 12.64
CA GLU A 111 5.70 6.29 12.65
C GLU A 111 6.31 6.98 11.41
N GLU A 112 7.50 6.56 10.99
CA GLU A 112 8.10 7.03 9.74
C GLU A 112 7.26 6.66 8.53
N TRP A 113 6.75 5.42 8.47
CA TRP A 113 5.86 5.02 7.38
C TRP A 113 4.58 5.85 7.35
N LYS A 114 3.94 6.12 8.49
CA LYS A 114 2.74 6.98 8.53
C LYS A 114 3.03 8.35 7.92
N ARG A 115 4.17 8.97 8.29
CA ARG A 115 4.58 10.27 7.74
C ARG A 115 4.87 10.20 6.25
N ARG A 116 5.64 9.20 5.80
CA ARG A 116 6.00 9.00 4.39
C ARG A 116 4.78 8.67 3.53
N GLY A 117 3.88 7.84 4.03
CA GLY A 117 2.63 7.47 3.38
C GLY A 117 1.71 8.67 3.19
N ALA A 118 1.62 9.56 4.18
CA ALA A 118 0.89 10.82 4.07
C ALA A 118 1.53 11.77 3.04
N GLU A 119 2.87 11.86 3.00
CA GLU A 119 3.61 12.63 1.98
C GLU A 119 3.28 12.14 0.56
N PHE A 120 3.30 10.82 0.33
CA PHE A 120 2.95 10.23 -0.96
C PHE A 120 1.47 10.42 -1.31
N ALA A 121 0.55 10.21 -0.36
CA ALA A 121 -0.88 10.43 -0.58
C ALA A 121 -1.19 11.91 -0.91
N TYR A 122 -0.48 12.85 -0.29
CA TYR A 122 -0.56 14.26 -0.62
C TYR A 122 -0.05 14.53 -2.04
N LYS A 123 1.16 14.05 -2.35
CA LYS A 123 1.80 14.25 -3.67
C LYS A 123 0.95 13.70 -4.82
N TRP A 124 0.29 12.57 -4.60
CA TRP A 124 -0.56 11.91 -5.60
C TRP A 124 -2.04 12.34 -5.55
N GLY A 125 -2.38 13.31 -4.69
CA GLY A 125 -3.71 13.92 -4.65
C GLY A 125 -4.82 13.05 -4.05
N THR A 126 -4.47 11.97 -3.34
CA THR A 126 -5.43 11.05 -2.70
C THR A 126 -5.57 11.25 -1.19
N LEU A 127 -4.93 12.27 -0.61
CA LEU A 127 -4.95 12.50 0.84
C LEU A 127 -6.33 12.93 1.36
N ASP A 128 -6.94 13.91 0.68
CA ASP A 128 -8.17 14.57 1.15
C ASP A 128 -9.44 13.99 0.54
N THR A 129 -9.34 12.92 -0.24
CA THR A 129 -10.51 12.35 -0.92
C THR A 129 -11.25 11.45 0.07
N PRO A 130 -12.49 11.80 0.48
CA PRO A 130 -13.25 10.98 1.41
C PRO A 130 -13.44 9.58 0.82
N ALA A 131 -13.10 8.53 1.58
CA ALA A 131 -13.23 7.14 1.12
C ALA A 131 -14.67 6.83 0.64
N GLU A 132 -15.67 7.41 1.32
CA GLU A 132 -17.10 7.29 0.96
C GLU A 132 -17.47 8.00 -0.35
N SER A 133 -16.70 8.98 -0.79
CA SER A 133 -16.99 9.75 -2.02
C SER A 133 -16.34 9.15 -3.28
N LEU A 134 -15.32 8.30 -3.11
CA LEU A 134 -14.57 7.69 -4.21
C LEU A 134 -15.10 6.31 -4.61
N GLU A 135 -15.62 5.55 -3.66
CA GLU A 135 -16.02 4.19 -3.91
C GLU A 135 -17.53 4.13 -4.16
N GLU A 136 -17.90 3.85 -5.41
CA GLU A 136 -19.27 3.47 -5.74
C GLU A 136 -19.72 2.30 -4.84
N PRO A 137 -21.00 2.26 -4.41
CA PRO A 137 -21.51 1.14 -3.64
C PRO A 137 -21.20 -0.17 -4.34
N ARG A 138 -20.65 -1.14 -3.58
CA ARG A 138 -20.33 -2.46 -4.14
C ARG A 138 -21.53 -3.02 -4.92
N PRO A 139 -21.33 -3.73 -6.04
CA PRO A 139 -22.44 -4.12 -6.93
C PRO A 139 -23.50 -4.99 -6.23
N GLN A 140 -23.08 -5.74 -5.22
CA GLN A 140 -23.93 -6.62 -4.42
C GLN A 140 -24.57 -5.91 -3.22
N PHE A 141 -24.35 -4.60 -3.05
CA PHE A 141 -24.92 -3.83 -1.95
C PHE A 141 -26.44 -3.77 -2.09
N ARG A 142 -27.13 -4.03 -0.98
CA ARG A 142 -28.59 -3.97 -0.88
C ARG A 142 -28.92 -3.09 0.32
N GLY A 143 -29.83 -2.16 0.14
CA GLY A 143 -30.25 -1.20 1.17
C GLY A 143 -31.61 -0.57 0.84
N THR A 144 -32.09 0.27 1.73
CA THR A 144 -33.26 1.13 1.49
C THR A 144 -32.83 2.38 0.72
N ARG A 145 -33.65 2.83 -0.23
CA ARG A 145 -33.34 4.06 -0.97
C ARG A 145 -33.53 5.27 -0.06
N ARG A 146 -32.54 6.17 -0.06
CA ARG A 146 -32.55 7.41 0.71
C ARG A 146 -31.85 8.51 -0.09
N ILE A 147 -32.24 9.77 0.14
CA ILE A 147 -31.48 10.92 -0.34
C ILE A 147 -30.32 11.17 0.63
N SER A 148 -29.09 11.12 0.10
CA SER A 148 -27.88 11.36 0.87
C SER A 148 -27.90 12.76 1.50
N PRO A 149 -27.63 12.91 2.82
CA PRO A 149 -27.58 14.22 3.46
C PRO A 149 -26.37 15.07 3.01
N VAL A 150 -25.38 14.46 2.35
CA VAL A 150 -24.14 15.14 1.92
C VAL A 150 -24.19 15.46 0.42
N THR A 151 -24.49 14.46 -0.42
CA THR A 151 -24.44 14.62 -1.88
C THR A 151 -25.77 15.05 -2.50
N SER A 152 -26.87 15.00 -1.74
CA SER A 152 -28.25 15.17 -2.23
C SER A 152 -28.64 14.20 -3.36
N ALA A 153 -27.83 13.16 -3.60
CA ALA A 153 -28.12 12.12 -4.58
C ALA A 153 -28.93 10.98 -3.95
N GLU A 154 -29.67 10.23 -4.78
CA GLU A 154 -30.35 9.01 -4.36
C GLU A 154 -29.31 7.89 -4.18
N GLU A 155 -29.21 7.36 -2.97
CA GLU A 155 -28.28 6.28 -2.61
C GLU A 155 -29.02 5.13 -1.91
N PHE A 156 -28.39 3.94 -1.91
CA PHE A 156 -28.84 2.85 -1.07
C PHE A 156 -28.20 3.00 0.31
N TYR A 157 -29.00 2.86 1.37
CA TYR A 157 -28.59 2.99 2.77
C TYR A 157 -28.86 1.67 3.52
N TYR A 158 -27.95 1.30 4.42
CA TYR A 158 -28.13 0.20 5.37
C TYR A 158 -28.09 0.78 6.79
N PRO A 159 -29.08 0.51 7.65
CA PRO A 159 -29.18 1.08 9.00
C PRO A 159 -28.11 0.62 9.98
#